data_AF-A0AAU2EZB5-F1
#
_entry.id   AF-A0AAU2EZB5-F1
#
_cell.length_a   1.000
_cell.length_b   1.000
_cell.length_c   1.000
_cell.angle_alpha   90.00
_cell.angle_beta   90.00
_cell.angle_gamma   90.00
#
_symmetry.space_group_name_H-M   'P 1'
#
loop_
_entity.id
_entity.type
_entity.pdbx_description
1 polymer ?
#
loop_
_entity_poly.entity_id
_entity_poly.type
_entity_poly.pdbx_seq_one_letter_code
_entity_poly.pdbx_strand_id
1 'polypeptide(L)'
;MADDALMERADGIVAGRGYVGRERAAEVAVAVPEARTRILVWLRNLSDGGDWRRFERLAGVAVHLHPDGLAPIMASVLASGVPGVNVEDLVDMLGELRAPEAVEAIISLVQGRKDVDGPLYALCVKGIQSLGEIGTPEANRFLKDIATSEPSAWPAPLRWHAAEELGIEDELGFDEDEMLGGM
;
A
#
# COMPACT_ATOMS: atom_id res chain seq x y z
N MET A 1 25.88 3.48 16.37
CA MET A 1 26.59 4.79 16.29
C MET A 1 26.80 5.23 14.85
N ALA A 2 27.61 4.55 14.02
CA ALA A 2 27.77 4.97 12.62
C ALA A 2 26.49 4.75 11.79
N ASP A 3 25.80 3.63 12.00
CA ASP A 3 24.56 3.30 11.29
C ASP A 3 23.40 4.25 11.64
N ASP A 4 23.22 4.54 12.93
CA ASP A 4 22.21 5.51 13.40
C ASP A 4 22.45 6.91 12.80
N ALA A 5 23.71 7.37 12.73
CA ALA A 5 24.02 8.67 12.14
C ALA A 5 23.71 8.73 10.64
N LEU A 6 23.88 7.62 9.90
CA LEU A 6 23.50 7.53 8.49
C LEU A 6 21.98 7.55 8.32
N MET A 7 21.25 6.79 9.14
CA MET A 7 19.79 6.79 9.15
C MET A 7 19.23 8.17 9.48
N GLU A 8 19.73 8.83 10.54
CA GLU A 8 19.33 10.19 10.93
C GLU A 8 19.60 11.20 9.81
N ARG A 9 20.72 11.07 9.10
CA ARG A 9 21.02 11.92 7.95
C ARG A 9 20.05 11.67 6.78
N ALA A 10 19.71 10.42 6.49
CA ALA A 10 18.75 10.08 5.46
C ALA A 10 17.33 10.57 5.83
N ASP A 11 16.89 10.31 7.06
CA ASP A 11 15.60 10.79 7.58
C ASP A 11 15.53 12.32 7.55
N GLY A 12 16.59 13.02 7.95
CA GLY A 12 16.64 14.48 7.96
C GLY A 12 16.46 15.15 6.58
N ILE A 13 16.75 14.44 5.49
CA ILE A 13 16.52 14.94 4.12
C ILE A 13 15.02 14.94 3.78
N VAL A 14 14.30 13.93 4.27
CA VAL A 14 12.87 13.73 3.99
C VAL A 14 11.96 14.19 5.14
N ALA A 15 12.51 14.50 6.31
CA ALA A 15 11.76 14.94 7.48
C ALA A 15 11.01 16.25 7.23
N GLY A 16 9.73 16.29 7.63
CA GLY A 16 8.86 17.47 7.46
C GLY A 16 8.51 17.78 5.99
N ARG A 17 8.96 16.94 5.04
CA ARG A 17 8.49 16.95 3.66
C ARG A 17 7.28 16.02 3.59
N GLY A 18 6.30 16.35 2.74
CA GLY A 18 5.16 15.48 2.48
C GLY A 18 5.58 14.24 1.69
N TYR A 19 4.86 13.93 0.62
CA TYR A 19 5.16 12.80 -0.28
C TYR A 19 6.65 12.71 -0.66
N VAL A 20 7.24 11.53 -0.49
CA VAL A 20 8.64 11.23 -0.84
C VAL A 20 8.69 10.64 -2.24
N GLY A 21 8.83 11.52 -3.24
CA GLY A 21 8.98 11.11 -4.64
C GLY A 21 10.42 10.74 -5.03
N ARG A 22 10.58 10.27 -6.28
CA ARG A 22 11.86 9.86 -6.88
C ARG A 22 13.00 10.88 -6.71
N GLU A 23 12.70 12.18 -6.84
CA GLU A 23 13.70 13.25 -6.68
C GLU A 23 14.31 13.22 -5.26
N ARG A 24 13.48 13.06 -4.23
CA ARG A 24 13.94 13.04 -2.84
C ARG A 24 14.69 11.75 -2.52
N ALA A 25 14.23 10.62 -3.04
CA ALA A 25 14.99 9.38 -2.90
C ALA A 25 16.38 9.48 -3.58
N ALA A 26 16.48 10.17 -4.71
CA ALA A 26 17.76 10.45 -5.36
C ALA A 26 18.66 11.37 -4.52
N GLU A 27 18.11 12.41 -3.89
CA GLU A 27 18.85 13.25 -2.93
C GLU A 27 19.42 12.43 -1.78
N VAL A 28 18.62 11.53 -1.20
CA VAL A 28 19.08 10.60 -0.14
C VAL A 28 20.20 9.70 -0.67
N ALA A 29 20.06 9.12 -1.86
CA ALA A 29 21.09 8.25 -2.43
C ALA A 29 22.41 8.98 -2.72
N VAL A 30 22.38 10.28 -3.02
CA VAL A 30 23.58 11.10 -3.22
C VAL A 30 24.22 11.47 -1.88
N ALA A 31 23.41 11.89 -0.91
CA ALA A 31 23.91 12.35 0.39
C ALA A 31 24.33 11.20 1.32
N VAL A 32 23.67 10.05 1.19
CA VAL A 32 23.87 8.84 2.00
C VAL A 32 23.90 7.61 1.08
N PRO A 33 24.99 7.40 0.30
CA PRO A 33 25.09 6.27 -0.64
C PRO A 33 24.87 4.90 0.00
N GLU A 34 25.26 4.75 1.26
CA GLU A 34 25.09 3.53 2.06
C GLU A 34 23.61 3.12 2.23
N ALA A 35 22.67 4.08 2.12
CA ALA A 35 21.24 3.83 2.24
C ALA A 35 20.76 2.70 1.33
N ARG A 36 21.31 2.59 0.12
CA ARG A 36 20.98 1.50 -0.84
C ARG A 36 21.18 0.10 -0.27
N THR A 37 22.13 -0.06 0.65
CA THR A 37 22.45 -1.37 1.25
C THR A 37 21.96 -1.51 2.70
N ARG A 38 21.60 -0.40 3.34
CA ARG A 38 21.26 -0.35 4.78
C ARG A 38 19.79 -0.15 5.05
N ILE A 39 19.03 0.41 4.11
CA ILE A 39 17.64 0.83 4.34
C ILE A 39 16.74 -0.31 4.81
N LEU A 40 16.95 -1.54 4.34
CA LEU A 40 16.20 -2.71 4.81
C LEU A 40 16.47 -3.05 6.27
N VAL A 41 17.70 -2.84 6.76
CA VAL A 41 18.03 -3.03 8.19
C VAL A 41 17.38 -1.93 9.01
N TRP A 42 17.43 -0.68 8.54
CA TRP A 42 16.78 0.45 9.21
C TRP A 42 15.27 0.24 9.35
N LEU A 43 14.59 -0.18 8.27
CA LEU A 43 13.16 -0.44 8.29
C LEU A 43 12.77 -1.54 9.29
N ARG A 44 13.55 -2.62 9.39
CA ARG A 44 13.33 -3.66 10.40
C ARG A 44 13.48 -3.11 11.81
N ASN A 45 14.57 -2.39 12.08
CA ASN A 45 14.82 -1.80 13.41
C ASN A 45 13.73 -0.79 13.81
N LEU A 46 13.26 0.04 12.88
CA LEU A 46 12.19 1.01 13.12
C LEU A 46 10.86 0.31 13.37
N SER A 47 10.57 -0.77 12.62
CA SER A 47 9.39 -1.60 12.86
C SER A 47 9.42 -2.26 14.23
N ASP A 48 10.56 -2.86 14.61
CA ASP A 48 10.73 -3.49 15.93
C ASP A 48 10.64 -2.47 17.08
N GLY A 49 11.11 -1.23 16.82
CA GLY A 49 11.06 -0.12 17.77
C GLY A 49 9.73 0.64 17.81
N GLY A 50 8.80 0.38 16.88
CA GLY A 50 7.52 1.08 16.76
C GLY A 50 7.63 2.54 16.30
N ASP A 51 8.71 2.94 15.64
CA ASP A 51 8.89 4.30 15.11
C ASP A 51 8.28 4.42 13.70
N TRP A 52 6.95 4.38 13.67
CA TRP A 52 6.17 4.29 12.43
C TRP A 52 6.33 5.51 11.52
N ARG A 53 6.43 6.72 12.11
CA ARG A 53 6.63 7.94 11.32
C ARG A 53 7.94 7.92 10.54
N ARG A 54 9.02 7.43 11.15
CA ARG A 54 10.31 7.27 10.45
C ARG A 54 10.28 6.09 9.48
N PHE A 55 9.65 5.00 9.88
CA PHE A 55 9.44 3.84 9.02
C PHE A 55 8.77 4.25 7.71
N GLU A 56 7.65 4.97 7.75
CA GLU A 56 6.91 5.43 6.57
C GLU A 56 7.76 6.28 5.63
N ARG A 57 8.49 7.28 6.17
CA ARG A 57 9.34 8.15 5.34
C ARG A 57 10.46 7.37 4.66
N LEU A 58 11.14 6.50 5.39
CA LEU A 58 12.23 5.71 4.83
C LEU A 58 11.71 4.58 3.93
N ALA A 59 10.48 4.08 4.14
CA ALA A 59 9.83 3.16 3.23
C ALA A 59 9.55 3.85 1.88
N GLY A 60 9.04 5.08 1.90
CA GLY A 60 8.86 5.89 0.68
C GLY A 60 10.17 6.14 -0.07
N VAL A 61 11.28 6.37 0.64
CA VAL A 61 12.60 6.39 0.01
C VAL A 61 12.93 5.02 -0.60
N ALA A 62 12.73 3.94 0.14
CA ALA A 62 13.07 2.59 -0.28
C ALA A 62 12.31 2.16 -1.54
N VAL A 63 11.04 2.53 -1.68
CA VAL A 63 10.22 2.27 -2.89
C VAL A 63 10.95 2.74 -4.14
N HIS A 64 11.55 3.93 -4.11
CA HIS A 64 12.28 4.49 -5.25
C HIS A 64 13.76 4.06 -5.35
N LEU A 65 14.32 3.48 -4.29
CA LEU A 65 15.66 2.86 -4.35
C LEU A 65 15.62 1.41 -4.83
N HIS A 66 14.43 0.78 -4.83
CA HIS A 66 14.19 -0.60 -5.25
C HIS A 66 15.16 -1.65 -4.65
N PRO A 67 15.36 -1.70 -3.32
CA PRO A 67 16.17 -2.75 -2.71
C PRO A 67 15.41 -4.10 -2.71
N ASP A 68 16.11 -5.17 -3.09
CA ASP A 68 15.57 -6.53 -3.05
C ASP A 68 15.14 -6.93 -1.62
N GLY A 69 13.87 -7.27 -1.43
CA GLY A 69 13.32 -7.70 -0.14
C GLY A 69 12.62 -6.61 0.67
N LEU A 70 12.32 -5.45 0.07
CA LEU A 70 11.47 -4.42 0.67
C LEU A 70 10.04 -4.90 0.93
N ALA A 71 9.41 -5.49 -0.10
CA ALA A 71 8.01 -5.91 -0.08
C ALA A 71 7.66 -6.83 1.11
N PRO A 72 8.41 -7.89 1.43
CA PRO A 72 8.13 -8.72 2.61
C PRO A 72 8.12 -7.96 3.95
N ILE A 73 8.96 -6.94 4.11
CA ILE A 73 9.00 -6.14 5.35
C ILE A 73 7.69 -5.34 5.48
N MET A 74 7.31 -4.65 4.41
CA MET A 74 6.10 -3.83 4.36
C MET A 74 4.83 -4.66 4.50
N ALA A 75 4.77 -5.81 3.84
CA ALA A 75 3.68 -6.77 3.96
C ALA A 75 3.54 -7.30 5.39
N SER A 76 4.65 -7.60 6.08
CA SER A 76 4.62 -8.02 7.48
C SER A 76 4.10 -6.93 8.42
N VAL A 77 4.44 -5.66 8.18
CA VAL A 77 3.91 -4.53 8.96
C VAL A 77 2.41 -4.40 8.74
N LEU A 78 1.95 -4.46 7.48
CA LEU A 78 0.52 -4.42 7.16
C LEU A 78 -0.25 -5.56 7.85
N ALA A 79 0.25 -6.79 7.74
CA ALA A 79 -0.36 -7.97 8.34
C ALA A 79 -0.43 -7.93 9.88
N SER A 80 0.49 -7.21 10.53
CA SER A 80 0.51 -7.09 11.99
C SER A 80 -0.64 -6.26 12.56
N GLY A 81 -1.27 -5.40 11.76
CA GLY A 81 -2.39 -4.56 12.19
C GLY A 81 -2.04 -3.58 13.33
N VAL A 82 -0.76 -3.28 13.52
CA VAL A 82 -0.31 -2.40 14.61
C VAL A 82 -0.83 -0.97 14.43
N PRO A 83 -1.32 -0.32 15.49
CA PRO A 83 -1.80 1.05 15.40
C PRO A 83 -0.66 2.03 15.17
N GLY A 84 -0.95 3.14 14.49
CA GLY A 84 -0.03 4.26 14.29
C GLY A 84 0.74 4.23 12.96
N VAL A 85 0.58 3.16 12.18
CA VAL A 85 1.02 3.09 10.78
C VAL A 85 -0.04 3.74 9.89
N ASN A 86 0.38 4.57 8.94
CA ASN A 86 -0.46 5.03 7.85
C ASN A 86 -0.71 3.86 6.88
N VAL A 87 -1.81 3.14 7.11
CA VAL A 87 -2.17 1.96 6.32
C VAL A 87 -2.43 2.30 4.86
N GLU A 88 -2.98 3.49 4.57
CA GLU A 88 -3.27 3.92 3.20
C GLU A 88 -1.98 4.04 2.38
N ASP A 89 -0.99 4.80 2.88
CA ASP A 89 0.32 4.93 2.23
C ASP A 89 1.04 3.57 2.12
N LEU A 90 0.89 2.70 3.12
CA LEU A 90 1.51 1.38 3.11
C LEU A 90 0.92 0.48 2.01
N VAL A 91 -0.40 0.50 1.84
CA VAL A 91 -1.10 -0.24 0.79
C VAL A 91 -0.69 0.29 -0.59
N ASP A 92 -0.65 1.61 -0.76
CA ASP A 92 -0.18 2.25 -2.00
C ASP A 92 1.22 1.82 -2.42
N MET A 93 2.17 1.91 -1.48
CA MET A 93 3.55 1.54 -1.78
C MET A 93 3.67 0.05 -2.13
N LEU A 94 2.85 -0.83 -1.53
CA LEU A 94 2.82 -2.26 -1.87
C LEU A 94 2.24 -2.51 -3.27
N GLY A 95 1.24 -1.73 -3.67
CA GLY A 95 0.71 -1.69 -5.04
C GLY A 95 1.75 -1.24 -6.07
N GLU A 96 2.43 -0.10 -5.83
CA GLU A 96 3.48 0.44 -6.70
C GLU A 96 4.64 -0.56 -6.87
N LEU A 97 5.01 -1.27 -5.81
CA LEU A 97 6.02 -2.32 -5.83
C LEU A 97 5.57 -3.60 -6.52
N ARG A 98 4.27 -3.74 -6.81
CA ARG A 98 3.62 -4.97 -7.28
C ARG A 98 3.97 -6.17 -6.40
N ALA A 99 3.88 -5.98 -5.08
CA ALA A 99 4.33 -6.92 -4.07
C ALA A 99 3.39 -8.14 -3.92
N PRO A 100 3.71 -9.32 -4.47
CA PRO A 100 2.85 -10.50 -4.31
C PRO A 100 2.72 -10.94 -2.84
N GLU A 101 3.71 -10.65 -2.00
CA GLU A 101 3.71 -10.99 -0.57
C GLU A 101 2.65 -10.22 0.23
N ALA A 102 2.13 -9.12 -0.30
CA ALA A 102 1.13 -8.28 0.37
C ALA A 102 -0.31 -8.72 0.12
N VAL A 103 -0.56 -9.60 -0.86
CA VAL A 103 -1.90 -9.92 -1.34
C VAL A 103 -2.83 -10.39 -0.22
N GLU A 104 -2.38 -11.33 0.61
CA GLU A 104 -3.19 -11.86 1.73
C GLU A 104 -3.52 -10.78 2.77
N ALA A 105 -2.55 -9.92 3.08
CA ALA A 105 -2.72 -8.85 4.05
C ALA A 105 -3.70 -7.77 3.55
N ILE A 106 -3.62 -7.40 2.26
CA ILE A 106 -4.53 -6.43 1.64
C ILE A 106 -5.94 -7.03 1.54
N ILE A 107 -6.08 -8.30 1.14
CA ILE A 107 -7.38 -9.00 1.13
C ILE A 107 -8.03 -8.97 2.53
N SER A 108 -7.26 -9.33 3.56
CA SER A 108 -7.74 -9.33 4.94
C SER A 108 -8.17 -7.94 5.40
N LEU A 109 -7.42 -6.90 5.01
CA LEU A 109 -7.77 -5.51 5.28
C LEU A 109 -9.11 -5.12 4.64
N VAL A 110 -9.27 -5.37 3.33
CA VAL A 110 -10.50 -5.02 2.60
C VAL A 110 -11.71 -5.75 3.20
N GLN A 111 -11.58 -7.05 3.47
CA GLN A 111 -12.65 -7.84 4.09
C GLN A 111 -13.02 -7.33 5.49
N GLY A 112 -12.04 -6.97 6.31
CA GLY A 112 -12.28 -6.45 7.66
C GLY A 112 -12.89 -5.05 7.70
N ARG A 113 -12.80 -4.30 6.60
CA ARG A 113 -13.22 -2.89 6.53
C ARG A 113 -14.50 -2.67 5.71
N LYS A 114 -14.90 -3.62 4.87
CA LYS A 114 -16.05 -3.49 3.95
C LYS A 114 -17.37 -3.05 4.60
N ASP A 115 -17.57 -3.31 5.89
CA ASP A 115 -18.81 -2.97 6.59
C ASP A 115 -18.72 -1.65 7.39
N VAL A 116 -17.53 -1.05 7.51
CA VAL A 116 -17.27 0.13 8.37
C VAL A 116 -16.58 1.30 7.66
N ASP A 117 -16.06 1.08 6.46
CA ASP A 117 -15.30 2.09 5.70
C ASP A 117 -16.21 3.00 4.84
N GLY A 118 -17.50 2.70 4.79
CA GLY A 118 -18.50 3.47 4.04
C GLY A 118 -18.77 4.87 4.62
N PRO A 119 -19.34 5.79 3.83
CA PRO A 119 -19.89 5.55 2.47
C PRO A 119 -18.85 5.66 1.34
N LEU A 120 -17.68 6.25 1.60
CA LEU A 120 -16.64 6.45 0.57
C LEU A 120 -15.77 5.22 0.37
N TYR A 121 -15.68 4.34 1.37
CA TYR A 121 -14.88 3.12 1.34
C TYR A 121 -13.41 3.36 0.94
N ALA A 122 -12.86 4.51 1.31
CA ALA A 122 -11.58 5.01 0.81
C ALA A 122 -10.44 3.98 0.95
N LEU A 123 -10.33 3.31 2.10
CA LEU A 123 -9.28 2.31 2.33
C LEU A 123 -9.55 1.00 1.61
N CYS A 124 -10.82 0.58 1.53
CA CYS A 124 -11.20 -0.59 0.74
C CYS A 124 -10.93 -0.40 -0.76
N VAL A 125 -11.28 0.77 -1.31
CA VAL A 125 -11.00 1.15 -2.71
C VAL A 125 -9.51 1.15 -2.96
N LYS A 126 -8.73 1.73 -2.05
CA LYS A 126 -7.26 1.69 -2.12
C LYS A 126 -6.72 0.27 -2.17
N GLY A 127 -7.21 -0.61 -1.30
CA GLY A 127 -6.84 -2.02 -1.29
C GLY A 127 -7.20 -2.74 -2.59
N ILE A 128 -8.37 -2.45 -3.17
CA ILE A 128 -8.79 -2.99 -4.46
C ILE A 128 -7.85 -2.55 -5.59
N GLN A 129 -7.56 -1.25 -5.67
CA GLN A 129 -6.64 -0.67 -6.65
C GLN A 129 -5.24 -1.29 -6.54
N SER A 130 -4.68 -1.37 -5.33
CA SER A 130 -3.37 -1.98 -5.12
C SER A 130 -3.35 -3.49 -5.46
N LEU A 131 -4.45 -4.21 -5.23
CA LEU A 131 -4.57 -5.61 -5.67
C LEU A 131 -4.58 -5.72 -7.20
N GLY A 132 -5.23 -4.79 -7.90
CA GLY A 132 -5.20 -4.68 -9.37
C GLY A 132 -3.79 -4.40 -9.89
N GLU A 133 -3.08 -3.46 -9.27
CA GLU A 133 -1.67 -3.14 -9.60
C GLU A 133 -0.73 -4.33 -9.40
N ILE A 134 -0.91 -5.10 -8.32
CA ILE A 134 -0.15 -6.32 -8.02
C ILE A 134 -0.43 -7.41 -9.06
N GLY A 135 -1.71 -7.62 -9.42
CA GLY A 135 -2.12 -8.43 -10.56
C GLY A 135 -1.79 -9.92 -10.49
N THR A 136 -1.57 -10.47 -9.29
CA THR A 136 -1.37 -11.92 -9.12
C THR A 136 -2.65 -12.70 -9.40
N PRO A 137 -2.58 -14.00 -9.74
CA PRO A 137 -3.78 -14.84 -9.89
C PRO A 137 -4.69 -14.84 -8.66
N GLU A 138 -4.10 -14.76 -7.47
CA GLU A 138 -4.82 -14.69 -6.19
C GLU A 138 -5.55 -13.36 -6.02
N ALA A 139 -4.88 -12.23 -6.32
CA ALA A 139 -5.48 -10.90 -6.29
C ALA A 139 -6.64 -10.81 -7.28
N ASN A 140 -6.42 -11.23 -8.53
CA ASN A 140 -7.44 -11.18 -9.59
C ASN A 140 -8.65 -12.07 -9.26
N ARG A 141 -8.43 -13.23 -8.61
CA ARG A 141 -9.53 -14.08 -8.15
C ARG A 141 -10.38 -13.37 -7.10
N PHE A 142 -9.74 -12.74 -6.11
CA PHE A 142 -10.45 -12.01 -5.07
C PHE A 142 -11.23 -10.82 -5.65
N LEU A 143 -10.63 -10.04 -6.55
CA LEU A 143 -11.32 -8.95 -7.25
C LEU A 143 -12.54 -9.46 -8.02
N LYS A 144 -12.41 -10.59 -8.72
CA LYS A 144 -13.51 -11.19 -9.46
C LYS A 144 -14.63 -11.66 -8.53
N ASP A 145 -14.28 -12.23 -7.38
CA ASP A 145 -15.24 -12.64 -6.36
C ASP A 145 -16.02 -11.44 -5.80
N ILE A 146 -15.38 -10.27 -5.64
CA ILE A 146 -16.08 -9.03 -5.27
C ILE A 146 -17.00 -8.60 -6.41
N ALA A 147 -16.46 -8.40 -7.62
CA ALA A 147 -17.20 -7.85 -8.77
C ALA A 147 -18.45 -8.67 -9.11
N THR A 148 -18.36 -10.00 -9.05
CA THR A 148 -19.46 -10.91 -9.43
C THR A 148 -20.39 -11.28 -8.27
N SER A 149 -20.16 -10.76 -7.07
CA SER A 149 -20.98 -11.05 -5.90
C SER A 149 -22.37 -10.40 -5.96
N GLU A 150 -23.27 -10.96 -5.16
CA GLU A 150 -24.58 -10.37 -4.89
C GLU A 150 -24.44 -9.05 -4.10
N PRO A 151 -25.33 -8.05 -4.32
CA PRO A 151 -25.27 -6.75 -3.61
C PRO A 151 -25.34 -6.83 -2.08
N SER A 152 -25.82 -7.94 -1.52
CA SER A 152 -25.88 -8.17 -0.06
C SER A 152 -24.53 -8.59 0.54
N ALA A 153 -23.60 -9.07 -0.27
CA ALA A 153 -22.28 -9.51 0.17
C ALA A 153 -21.26 -8.36 0.15
N TRP A 154 -21.29 -7.56 -0.92
CA TRP A 154 -20.39 -6.43 -1.14
C TRP A 154 -21.14 -5.16 -1.55
N PRO A 155 -20.78 -3.99 -0.97
CA PRO A 155 -21.31 -2.69 -1.38
C PRO A 155 -21.08 -2.39 -2.86
N ALA A 156 -22.02 -1.67 -3.48
CA ALA A 156 -21.95 -1.30 -4.89
C ALA A 156 -20.64 -0.59 -5.29
N PRO A 157 -20.12 0.40 -4.54
CA PRO A 157 -18.84 1.04 -4.90
C PRO A 157 -17.66 0.06 -4.95
N LEU A 158 -17.62 -0.92 -4.04
CA LEU A 158 -16.54 -1.93 -4.03
C LEU A 158 -16.67 -2.92 -5.18
N ARG A 159 -17.91 -3.29 -5.56
CA ARG A 159 -18.18 -4.13 -6.74
C ARG A 159 -17.76 -3.42 -8.03
N TRP A 160 -18.05 -2.11 -8.14
CA TRP A 160 -17.62 -1.28 -9.28
C TRP A 160 -16.10 -1.25 -9.41
N HIS A 161 -15.38 -0.79 -8.39
CA HIS A 161 -13.92 -0.68 -8.47
C HIS A 161 -13.24 -2.03 -8.72
N ALA A 162 -13.76 -3.12 -8.15
CA ALA A 162 -13.20 -4.44 -8.44
C ALA A 162 -13.43 -4.88 -9.90
N ALA A 163 -14.54 -4.47 -10.52
CA ALA A 163 -14.81 -4.72 -11.93
C ALA A 163 -13.92 -3.85 -12.83
N GLU A 164 -13.76 -2.57 -12.48
CA GLU A 164 -12.89 -1.59 -13.16
C GLU A 164 -11.43 -2.06 -13.20
N GLU A 165 -10.88 -2.51 -12.07
CA GLU A 165 -9.52 -3.06 -12.00
C GLU A 165 -9.32 -4.30 -12.88
N LEU A 166 -10.40 -5.03 -13.18
CA LEU A 166 -10.38 -6.19 -14.07
C LEU A 166 -10.76 -5.86 -15.52
N GLY A 167 -11.27 -4.66 -15.79
CA GLY A 167 -11.81 -4.24 -17.09
C GLY A 167 -13.04 -5.06 -17.53
N ILE A 168 -13.93 -5.40 -16.58
CA ILE A 168 -15.15 -6.22 -16.82
C ILE A 168 -16.45 -5.52 -16.44
N GLU A 169 -16.41 -4.23 -16.09
CA GLU A 169 -17.56 -3.42 -15.70
C GLU A 169 -18.67 -3.40 -16.75
N ASP A 170 -18.30 -3.24 -18.03
CA ASP A 170 -19.21 -3.29 -19.18
C ASP A 170 -19.83 -4.70 -19.35
N GLU A 171 -19.04 -5.76 -19.12
CA GLU A 171 -19.50 -7.15 -19.23
C GLU A 171 -20.53 -7.48 -18.14
N LEU A 172 -20.39 -6.88 -16.97
CA LEU A 172 -21.31 -7.00 -15.84
C LEU A 172 -22.52 -6.05 -15.96
N GLY A 173 -22.50 -5.13 -16.93
CA GLY A 173 -23.54 -4.13 -17.13
C GLY A 173 -23.64 -3.15 -15.98
N PHE A 174 -22.52 -2.86 -15.31
CA PHE A 174 -22.49 -1.85 -14.26
C PHE A 174 -22.52 -0.44 -14.88
N ASP A 175 -23.24 0.46 -14.23
CA ASP A 175 -23.26 1.88 -14.53
C ASP A 175 -22.55 2.64 -13.40
N GLU A 176 -21.57 3.48 -13.74
CA GLU A 176 -20.74 4.19 -12.76
C GLU A 176 -21.58 5.07 -11.83
N ASP A 177 -22.49 5.86 -12.40
CA ASP A 177 -23.33 6.79 -11.65
C ASP A 177 -24.26 6.04 -10.69
N GLU A 178 -24.87 4.94 -11.12
CA GLU A 178 -25.70 4.10 -10.24
C GLU A 178 -24.89 3.43 -9.13
N MET A 179 -23.69 2.92 -9.46
CA MET A 179 -22.89 2.12 -8.53
C MET A 179 -22.15 2.97 -7.50
N LEU A 180 -21.74 4.18 -7.87
CA LEU A 180 -21.05 5.12 -6.99
C LEU A 180 -22.00 6.10 -6.30
N GLY A 181 -23.30 6.01 -6.57
CA GLY A 181 -24.34 6.80 -5.91
C GLY A 181 -24.34 8.25 -6.36
N GLY A 182 -24.27 8.46 -7.68
CA GLY A 182 -24.23 9.75 -8.37
C GLY A 182 -25.12 10.81 -7.72
N MET A 183 -24.57 12.04 -7.65
CA MET A 183 -25.24 13.22 -7.06
C MET A 183 -26.60 13.54 -7.71
#